data_AF-A0A1I2LJF0-F1
#
_entry.id   AF-A0A1I2LJF0-F1
#
_cell.length_a   1.000
_cell.length_b   1.000
_cell.length_c   1.000
_cell.angle_alpha   90.00
_cell.angle_beta   90.00
_cell.angle_gamma   90.00
#
_symmetry.space_group_name_H-M   'P 1'
#
loop_
_entity.id
_entity.type
_entity.pdbx_description
1 polymer ?
#
loop_
_entity_poly.entity_id
_entity_poly.type
_entity_poly.pdbx_seq_one_letter_code
_entity_poly.pdbx_strand_id
1 'polypeptide(L)'
;MTSTEMPLSVTEELRSRAGTFVNSHQDVWVTVEDDGELVMAADSPAVLMQAVADWLKEGPDYAVAAATWTTARTQPVYTLRLVLRAAPTA
;
A
#
# COMPACT_ATOMS: atom_id res chain seq x y z
N MET A 1 23.95 5.92 -5.64
CA MET A 1 22.77 5.04 -5.60
C MET A 1 21.60 5.87 -6.08
N THR A 2 21.18 5.70 -7.33
CA THR A 2 20.00 6.38 -7.88
C THR A 2 18.78 5.66 -7.34
N SER A 3 18.08 6.29 -6.40
CA SER A 3 16.72 5.90 -6.04
C SER A 3 15.88 6.01 -7.31
N THR A 4 15.42 4.88 -7.84
CA THR A 4 14.47 4.88 -8.96
C THR A 4 13.14 5.40 -8.41
N GLU A 5 12.95 6.72 -8.45
CA GLU A 5 11.65 7.35 -8.20
C GLU A 5 10.64 6.79 -9.20
N MET A 6 9.45 6.44 -8.72
CA MET A 6 8.40 6.01 -9.62
C MET A 6 7.95 7.18 -10.50
N PRO A 7 7.58 6.94 -11.78
CA PRO A 7 7.00 7.97 -12.61
C PRO A 7 5.75 8.55 -11.94
N LEU A 8 5.58 9.88 -11.96
CA LEU A 8 4.43 10.59 -11.37
C LEU A 8 3.07 9.99 -11.77
N SER A 9 2.94 9.51 -13.01
CA SER A 9 1.73 8.87 -13.51
C SER A 9 1.36 7.58 -12.75
N VAL A 10 2.35 6.82 -12.27
CA VAL A 10 2.12 5.60 -11.50
C VAL A 10 1.66 5.93 -10.08
N THR A 11 2.26 6.95 -9.46
CA THR A 11 1.86 7.41 -8.13
C THR A 11 0.42 7.96 -8.14
N GLU A 12 0.03 8.70 -9.18
CA GLU A 12 -1.35 9.17 -9.35
C GLU A 12 -2.35 8.02 -9.54
N GLU A 13 -1.99 7.00 -10.33
CA GLU A 13 -2.81 5.79 -10.49
C GLU A 13 -3.02 5.08 -9.15
N LEU A 14 -1.95 4.88 -8.38
CA LEU A 14 -2.01 4.25 -7.06
C LEU A 14 -2.87 5.05 -6.08
N ARG A 15 -2.79 6.39 -6.11
CA ARG A 15 -3.65 7.27 -5.28
C ARG A 15 -5.12 7.19 -5.67
N SER A 16 -5.41 7.22 -6.96
CA SER A 16 -6.78 7.06 -7.49
C SER A 16 -7.39 5.73 -7.03
N ARG A 17 -6.60 4.66 -7.12
CA ARG A 17 -6.98 3.35 -6.63
C ARG A 17 -7.16 3.31 -5.12
N ALA A 18 -6.34 4.03 -4.35
CA ALA A 18 -6.41 4.06 -2.89
C ALA A 18 -7.73 4.67 -2.44
N GLY A 19 -8.15 5.75 -3.11
CA GLY A 19 -9.47 6.34 -2.90
C GLY A 19 -10.63 5.37 -3.19
N THR A 20 -10.52 4.56 -4.24
CA THR A 20 -11.54 3.54 -4.55
C THR A 20 -11.59 2.43 -3.49
N PHE A 21 -10.44 1.95 -3.05
CA PHE A 21 -10.34 0.83 -2.12
C PHE A 21 -10.86 1.13 -0.71
N VAL A 22 -10.61 2.35 -0.20
CA VAL A 22 -11.12 2.77 1.12
C VAL A 22 -12.66 2.70 1.19
N ASN A 23 -13.37 2.84 0.06
CA ASN A 23 -14.82 2.69 0.03
C ASN A 23 -15.28 1.25 0.30
N SER A 24 -14.45 0.25 -0.03
CA SER A 24 -14.72 -1.18 0.17
C SER A 24 -14.17 -1.72 1.50
N HIS A 25 -13.20 -1.03 2.10
CA HIS A 25 -12.51 -1.45 3.34
C HIS A 25 -12.53 -0.34 4.40
N GLN A 26 -13.71 -0.08 4.98
CA GLN A 26 -13.93 1.04 5.90
C GLN A 26 -13.10 1.00 7.20
N ASP A 27 -12.65 -0.19 7.61
CA ASP A 27 -11.83 -0.39 8.81
C ASP A 27 -10.32 -0.22 8.53
N VAL A 28 -9.94 0.17 7.32
CA VAL A 28 -8.55 0.28 6.88
C VAL A 28 -8.26 1.68 6.34
N TRP A 29 -7.22 2.28 6.88
CA TRP A 29 -6.68 3.54 6.41
C TRP A 29 -5.66 3.23 5.34
N VAL A 30 -5.77 3.86 4.17
CA VAL A 30 -4.84 3.65 3.06
C VAL A 30 -4.36 5.00 2.52
N THR A 31 -3.07 5.14 2.32
CA THR A 31 -2.46 6.27 1.61
C THR A 31 -1.30 5.80 0.73
N VAL A 32 -0.95 6.62 -0.26
CA VAL A 32 0.19 6.39 -1.15
C VAL A 32 1.10 7.61 -1.11
N GLU A 33 2.33 7.39 -0.65
CA GLU A 33 3.37 8.42 -0.55
C GLU A 33 3.99 8.70 -1.94
N ASP A 34 4.71 9.82 -2.06
CA ASP A 34 5.25 10.30 -3.35
C ASP A 34 6.23 9.33 -4.05
N ASP A 35 6.88 8.44 -3.29
CA ASP A 35 7.88 7.48 -3.77
C ASP A 35 7.31 6.10 -4.15
N GLY A 36 5.98 5.96 -4.11
CA GLY A 36 5.31 4.70 -4.38
C GLY A 36 5.20 3.77 -3.19
N GLU A 37 5.39 4.28 -1.97
CA GLU A 37 5.03 3.54 -0.77
C GLU A 37 3.52 3.52 -0.57
N LEU A 38 2.97 2.31 -0.55
CA LEU A 38 1.63 2.07 -0.05
C LEU A 38 1.69 1.94 1.47
N VAL A 39 0.93 2.77 2.17
CA VAL A 39 0.80 2.72 3.62
C VAL A 39 -0.63 2.30 3.96
N MET A 40 -0.76 1.18 4.66
CA MET A 40 -2.04 0.69 5.17
C MET A 40 -1.99 0.62 6.69
N ALA A 41 -3.07 1.00 7.37
CA ALA A 41 -3.16 0.95 8.82
C ALA A 41 -4.55 0.50 9.30
N ALA A 42 -4.59 -0.29 10.36
CA ALA A 42 -5.82 -0.79 10.97
C ALA A 42 -5.60 -1.14 12.44
N ASP A 43 -6.69 -1.37 13.18
CA ASP A 43 -6.64 -1.83 14.58
C ASP A 43 -6.59 -3.35 14.74
N SER A 44 -6.82 -4.08 13.65
CA SER A 44 -6.73 -5.54 13.62
C SER A 44 -5.66 -5.98 12.63
N PRO A 45 -4.68 -6.80 13.05
CA PRO A 45 -3.63 -7.28 12.14
C PRO A 45 -4.21 -8.23 11.09
N ALA A 46 -5.27 -8.98 11.41
CA ALA A 46 -5.94 -9.87 10.46
C ALA A 46 -6.64 -9.07 9.36
N VAL A 47 -7.34 -7.99 9.73
CA VAL A 47 -7.99 -7.08 8.76
C VAL A 47 -6.95 -6.41 7.88
N LEU A 48 -5.84 -5.94 8.46
CA LEU A 48 -4.76 -5.30 7.72
C LEU A 48 -4.13 -6.26 6.69
N MET A 49 -3.82 -7.49 7.08
CA MET A 49 -3.24 -8.48 6.17
C MET A 49 -4.20 -8.89 5.05
N GLN A 50 -5.50 -9.03 5.36
CA GLN A 50 -6.51 -9.31 4.34
C GLN A 50 -6.61 -8.15 3.33
N ALA A 51 -6.67 -6.91 3.81
CA ALA A 51 -6.74 -5.74 2.96
C ALA A 51 -5.51 -5.60 2.04
N VAL A 52 -4.31 -5.91 2.55
CA VAL A 52 -3.09 -5.94 1.74
C VAL A 52 -3.18 -7.01 0.65
N ALA A 53 -3.69 -8.20 0.97
CA ALA A 53 -3.86 -9.26 -0.02
C ALA A 53 -4.89 -8.88 -1.09
N ASP A 54 -6.03 -8.31 -0.69
CA ASP A 54 -7.08 -7.83 -1.60
C ASP A 54 -6.54 -6.73 -2.52
N TRP A 55 -5.79 -5.79 -1.95
CA TRP A 55 -5.11 -4.76 -2.73
C TRP A 55 -4.15 -5.42 -3.74
N LEU A 56 -3.19 -6.23 -3.32
CA LEU A 56 -2.22 -6.83 -4.25
C LEU A 56 -2.88 -7.69 -5.35
N LYS A 57 -4.06 -8.25 -5.10
CA LYS A 57 -4.85 -9.00 -6.10
C LYS A 57 -5.54 -8.09 -7.14
N GLU A 58 -5.98 -6.91 -6.73
CA GLU A 58 -6.73 -5.98 -7.57
C GLU A 58 -5.82 -4.90 -8.17
N GLY A 59 -5.12 -5.19 -9.27
CA GLY A 59 -4.38 -4.15 -9.97
C GLY A 59 -3.32 -4.65 -10.95
N PRO A 60 -2.47 -3.75 -11.46
CA PRO A 60 -1.29 -4.11 -12.23
C PRO A 60 -0.39 -5.04 -11.41
N ASP A 61 0.38 -5.91 -12.09
CA ASP A 61 1.37 -6.77 -11.45
C ASP A 61 2.48 -5.90 -10.83
N TYR A 62 2.30 -5.53 -9.56
CA TYR A 62 3.31 -4.89 -8.74
C TYR A 62 3.93 -5.93 -7.82
N ALA A 63 5.26 -5.94 -7.77
CA ALA A 63 6.02 -6.69 -6.79
C ALA A 63 6.22 -5.84 -5.53
N VAL A 64 6.10 -6.47 -4.35
CA VAL A 64 6.50 -5.87 -3.08
C VAL A 64 8.02 -5.98 -2.95
N ALA A 65 8.73 -4.87 -3.10
CA ALA A 65 10.19 -4.82 -3.00
C ALA A 65 10.67 -4.75 -1.55
N ALA A 66 9.89 -4.13 -0.67
CA ALA A 66 10.16 -4.06 0.76
C ALA A 66 8.86 -3.90 1.56
N ALA A 67 8.86 -4.37 2.80
CA ALA A 67 7.74 -4.26 3.72
C ALA A 67 8.23 -3.88 5.12
N THR A 68 7.57 -2.89 5.75
CA THR A 68 7.85 -2.46 7.12
C THR A 68 6.58 -2.51 7.95
N TRP A 69 6.62 -3.27 9.04
CA TRP A 69 5.52 -3.38 10.01
C TRP A 69 5.82 -2.54 11.25
N THR A 70 4.87 -1.69 11.64
CA THR A 70 4.98 -0.84 12.83
C THR A 70 3.76 -1.00 13.72
N THR A 71 3.95 -0.90 15.02
CA THR A 71 2.88 -0.87 16.02
C THR A 71 2.91 0.42 16.82
N ALA A 72 1.74 0.96 17.15
CA ALA A 72 1.57 2.15 17.95
C ALA A 72 0.66 1.87 19.16
N ARG A 73 0.69 2.76 20.17
CA ARG A 73 -0.22 2.68 21.33
C ARG A 73 -1.56 3.40 21.09
N THR A 74 -1.71 4.04 19.95
CA THR A 74 -2.86 4.85 19.53
C THR A 74 -3.39 4.31 18.21
N GLN A 75 -4.69 4.50 17.95
CA GLN A 75 -5.31 4.06 16.71
C GLN A 75 -4.85 4.90 15.51
N PRO A 76 -4.66 4.29 14.32
CA PRO A 76 -4.67 2.84 14.09
C PRO A 76 -3.44 2.15 14.71
N VAL A 77 -3.65 1.04 15.43
CA VAL A 77 -2.60 0.35 16.22
C VAL A 77 -1.51 -0.28 15.34
N TYR A 78 -1.88 -0.76 14.15
CA TYR A 78 -0.98 -1.46 13.25
C TYR A 78 -0.82 -0.69 11.94
N THR A 79 0.40 -0.59 11.45
CA THR A 79 0.71 0.03 10.17
C THR A 79 1.66 -0.86 9.38
N LEU A 80 1.34 -1.09 8.11
CA LEU A 80 2.20 -1.76 7.15
C LEU A 80 2.54 -0.78 6.02
N ARG A 81 3.82 -0.60 5.76
CA ARG A 81 4.35 0.16 4.63
C ARG A 81 4.92 -0.80 3.61
N LEU A 82 4.51 -0.70 2.36
CA LEU A 82 4.96 -1.54 1.25
C LEU A 82 5.59 -0.68 0.17
N VAL A 83 6.84 -0.96 -0.18
CA VAL A 83 7.49 -0.37 -1.36
C VAL A 83 7.07 -1.18 -2.57
N LEU A 84 6.27 -0.59 -3.45
CA LEU A 84 5.81 -1.24 -4.67
C LEU A 84 6.74 -0.93 -5.85
N ARG A 85 6.95 -1.93 -6.70
CA ARG A 85 7.70 -1.80 -7.97
C ARG A 85 6.95 -2.54 -9.06
N ALA A 86 7.03 -2.06 -10.29
CA ALA A 86 6.51 -2.81 -11.44
C ALA A 86 7.15 -4.20 -11.45
N ALA A 87 6.34 -5.25 -11.58
CA ALA A 87 6.88 -6.59 -11.76
C ALA A 87 7.72 -6.62 -13.04
N PRO A 88 8.83 -7.36 -13.07
CA PRO A 88 9.56 -7.57 -14.31
C PRO A 88 8.61 -8.24 -15.30
N THR A 89 8.36 -7.59 -16.44
CA THR A 89 7.72 -8.24 -17.59
C THR A 89 8.59 -9.43 -17.99
N ALA A 90 8.03 -10.63 -17.87
CA ALA A 90 8.64 -11.88 -18.32
C ALA A 90 8.82 -11.90 -19.85
#